data_AF-A0A3G6PJ96-F1
#
_entry.id   AF-A0A3G6PJ96-F1
#
_cell.length_a   1.000
_cell.length_b   1.000
_cell.length_c   1.000
_cell.angle_alpha   90.00
_cell.angle_beta   90.00
_cell.angle_gamma   90.00
#
_symmetry.space_group_name_H-M   'P 1'
#
loop_
_entity.id
_entity.type
_entity.pdbx_description
1 polymer ?
#
loop_
_entity_poly.entity_id
_entity_poly.type
_entity_poly.pdbx_seq_one_letter_code
_entity_poly.pdbx_strand_id
1 'polypeptide(L)'
;MKKYLILFAVTLPLSVWAQYLLPNEEILYSFETKAGKKMTLVKDKKDEYIQYRFGSKNHVDMEFPLERTKDSWKKFKYKSYFRGGGKQNSGMELNYLSFTNNGYQYQLFRAYYAEDASYSTGITVTDSKGKETNIDGIYKTIKGCMCHLEESKLIEKEDTGL
;
A
#
# COMPACT_ATOMS: atom_id res chain seq x y z
N MET A 1 31.04 24.31 51.81
CA MET A 1 30.92 23.10 50.96
C MET A 1 29.58 23.13 50.23
N LYS A 2 29.52 23.69 49.02
CA LYS A 2 28.28 23.77 48.23
C LYS A 2 28.13 22.49 47.41
N LYS A 3 27.11 21.69 47.71
CA LYS A 3 26.72 20.52 46.91
C LYS A 3 25.92 21.01 45.70
N TYR A 4 26.49 20.91 44.50
CA TYR A 4 25.74 21.12 43.26
C TYR A 4 24.94 19.85 42.97
N LEU A 5 23.62 19.96 42.99
CA LEU A 5 22.71 18.92 42.50
C LEU A 5 22.69 19.02 40.97
N ILE A 6 23.37 18.11 40.29
CA ILE A 6 23.27 17.99 38.82
C ILE A 6 21.98 17.24 38.53
N LEU A 7 20.97 17.96 38.04
CA LEU A 7 19.72 17.39 37.55
C LEU A 7 20.00 16.78 36.17
N PHE A 8 20.05 15.44 36.09
CA PHE A 8 20.15 14.72 34.83
C PHE A 8 18.82 14.86 34.08
N ALA A 9 18.77 15.76 33.09
CA ALA A 9 17.66 15.82 32.15
C ALA A 9 17.69 14.56 31.28
N VAL A 10 16.84 13.60 31.60
CA VAL A 10 16.62 12.41 30.78
C VAL A 10 15.97 12.86 29.48
N THR A 11 16.77 13.05 28.43
CA THR A 11 16.28 13.14 27.06
C THR A 11 15.81 11.75 26.64
N LEU A 12 14.58 11.40 26.99
CA LEU A 12 13.92 10.23 26.41
C LEU A 12 13.91 10.44 24.89
N PRO A 13 14.54 9.57 24.08
CA PRO A 13 14.26 9.60 22.66
C PRO A 13 12.77 9.35 22.53
N LEU A 14 12.03 10.35 22.04
CA LEU A 14 10.69 10.14 21.51
C LEU A 14 10.88 9.18 20.34
N SER A 15 10.87 7.88 20.64
CA SER A 15 10.69 6.85 19.65
C SER A 15 9.31 7.12 19.08
N VAL A 16 9.27 7.88 17.97
CA VAL A 16 8.09 8.04 17.16
C VAL A 16 7.82 6.64 16.63
N TRP A 17 6.97 5.90 17.33
CA TRP A 17 6.49 4.61 16.86
C TRP A 17 5.91 4.88 15.48
N ALA A 18 6.46 4.25 14.45
CA ALA A 18 6.01 4.46 13.10
C ALA A 18 4.53 4.07 13.03
N GLN A 19 3.67 5.08 12.99
CA GLN A 19 2.24 4.87 13.07
C GLN A 19 1.75 4.59 11.65
N TYR A 20 1.42 3.32 11.40
CA TYR A 20 0.85 2.89 10.11
C TYR A 20 -0.46 3.59 9.75
N LEU A 21 -1.14 4.23 10.71
CA LEU A 21 -2.41 4.91 10.52
C LEU A 21 -2.54 6.10 11.46
N LEU A 22 -2.42 7.33 10.96
CA LEU A 22 -2.60 8.57 11.69
C LEU A 22 -4.09 8.80 12.04
N PRO A 23 -4.41 9.65 13.05
CA PRO A 23 -5.80 9.86 13.48
C PRO A 23 -6.76 10.37 12.38
N ASN A 24 -6.25 11.15 11.43
CA ASN A 24 -6.98 11.68 10.28
C ASN A 24 -7.07 10.72 9.09
N GLU A 25 -6.45 9.55 9.19
CA GLU A 25 -6.38 8.59 8.09
C GLU A 25 -7.37 7.43 8.27
N GLU A 26 -7.68 6.79 7.15
CA GLU A 26 -8.33 5.49 7.10
C GLU A 26 -7.58 4.53 6.15
N ILE A 27 -7.70 3.23 6.41
CA ILE A 27 -7.07 2.19 5.60
C ILE A 27 -7.92 1.97 4.36
N LEU A 28 -7.32 2.20 3.18
CA LEU A 28 -7.89 1.77 1.91
C LEU A 28 -7.61 0.29 1.67
N TYR A 29 -6.36 -0.13 1.85
CA TYR A 29 -5.95 -1.50 1.60
C TYR A 29 -4.74 -1.88 2.42
N SER A 30 -4.70 -3.05 3.04
CA SER A 30 -3.52 -3.51 3.78
C SER A 30 -3.45 -5.02 3.84
N PHE A 31 -2.25 -5.58 3.97
CA PHE A 31 -2.01 -6.99 4.24
C PHE A 31 -0.64 -7.21 4.89
N GLU A 32 -0.47 -8.38 5.51
CA GLU A 32 0.84 -8.88 5.94
C GLU A 32 1.48 -9.71 4.83
N THR A 33 2.80 -9.65 4.69
CA THR A 33 3.56 -10.45 3.72
C THR A 33 3.99 -11.77 4.33
N LYS A 34 4.24 -12.78 3.50
CA LYS A 34 4.82 -14.06 3.96
C LYS A 34 6.19 -13.88 4.65
N ALA A 35 6.88 -12.78 4.37
CA ALA A 35 8.16 -12.40 4.99
C ALA A 35 8.00 -11.61 6.31
N GLY A 36 6.77 -11.47 6.85
CA GLY A 36 6.51 -10.80 8.13
C GLY A 36 6.53 -9.27 8.07
N LYS A 37 6.47 -8.69 6.87
CA LYS A 37 6.31 -7.24 6.66
C LYS A 37 4.83 -6.91 6.51
N LYS A 38 4.48 -5.63 6.59
CA LYS A 38 3.14 -5.10 6.42
C LYS A 38 3.13 -4.04 5.34
N MET A 39 2.21 -4.20 4.40
CA MET A 39 1.85 -3.19 3.40
C MET A 39 0.56 -2.50 3.87
N THR A 40 0.49 -1.17 3.79
CA THR A 40 -0.73 -0.41 4.04
C THR A 40 -0.81 0.79 3.10
N LEU A 41 -1.92 0.86 2.36
CA LEU A 41 -2.38 2.02 1.63
C LEU A 41 -3.42 2.74 2.50
N VAL A 42 -3.15 4.00 2.82
CA VAL A 42 -4.04 4.86 3.61
C VAL A 42 -4.44 6.08 2.80
N LYS A 43 -5.57 6.68 3.15
CA LYS A 43 -5.92 8.03 2.72
C LYS A 43 -6.33 8.89 3.89
N ASP A 44 -6.25 10.20 3.72
CA ASP A 44 -6.93 11.15 4.59
C ASP A 44 -8.45 10.97 4.50
N LYS A 45 -9.14 11.10 5.63
CA LYS A 45 -10.61 10.99 5.71
C LYS A 45 -11.36 12.06 4.91
N LYS A 46 -10.70 13.16 4.55
CA LYS A 46 -11.21 14.23 3.69
C LYS A 46 -10.59 14.21 2.28
N ASP A 47 -9.93 13.11 1.93
CA ASP A 47 -9.29 12.89 0.63
C ASP A 47 -8.14 13.86 0.30
N GLU A 48 -7.57 14.49 1.33
CA GLU A 48 -6.47 15.46 1.17
C GLU A 48 -5.18 14.80 0.67
N TYR A 49 -4.98 13.50 0.87
CA TYR A 49 -3.87 12.73 0.31
C TYR A 49 -4.12 11.22 0.37
N ILE A 50 -3.29 10.47 -0.35
CA ILE A 50 -3.15 9.02 -0.30
C ILE A 50 -1.66 8.67 -0.08
N GLN A 51 -1.36 7.64 0.70
CA GLN A 51 0.00 7.21 0.99
C GLN A 51 0.10 5.69 1.12
N TYR A 52 1.08 5.13 0.43
CA TYR A 52 1.60 3.77 0.57
C TYR A 52 2.63 3.71 1.69
N ARG A 53 2.57 2.66 2.51
CA ARG A 53 3.50 2.35 3.59
C ARG A 53 3.89 0.88 3.55
N PHE A 54 5.18 0.60 3.67
CA PHE A 54 5.70 -0.76 3.77
C PHE A 54 6.73 -0.86 4.88
N GLY A 55 6.72 -1.94 5.66
CA GLY A 55 7.68 -2.09 6.74
C GLY A 55 7.42 -3.26 7.67
N SER A 56 8.09 -3.29 8.81
CA SER A 56 7.85 -4.25 9.89
C SER A 56 6.65 -3.85 10.76
N LYS A 57 6.25 -4.73 11.69
CA LYS A 57 5.19 -4.44 12.67
C LYS A 57 5.39 -3.12 13.43
N ASN A 58 6.64 -2.74 13.71
CA ASN A 58 6.98 -1.62 14.59
C ASN A 58 7.65 -0.44 13.86
N HIS A 59 7.92 -0.58 12.56
CA HIS A 59 8.67 0.40 11.78
C HIS A 59 8.21 0.38 10.33
N VAL A 60 7.83 1.53 9.79
CA VAL A 60 7.62 1.76 8.37
C VAL A 60 8.97 1.99 7.70
N ASP A 61 9.39 1.05 6.84
CA ASP A 61 10.66 1.10 6.14
C ASP A 61 10.59 2.01 4.88
N MET A 62 9.39 2.17 4.31
CA MET A 62 9.16 2.97 3.11
C MET A 62 7.78 3.63 3.15
N GLU A 63 7.74 4.92 2.82
CA GLU A 63 6.52 5.66 2.54
C GLU A 63 6.57 6.20 1.10
N PHE A 64 5.41 6.22 0.43
CA PHE A 64 5.28 6.88 -0.86
C PHE A 64 3.85 7.40 -1.07
N PRO A 65 3.66 8.63 -1.57
CA PRO A 65 4.64 9.69 -1.67
C PRO A 65 5.07 10.16 -0.28
N LEU A 66 6.22 10.85 -0.18
CA LEU A 66 6.63 11.46 1.09
C LEU A 66 5.73 12.66 1.43
N GLU A 67 5.34 13.45 0.44
CA GLU A 67 4.41 14.55 0.66
C GLU A 67 2.97 14.05 0.81
N ARG A 68 2.25 14.62 1.77
CA ARG A 68 0.84 14.35 2.06
C ARG A 68 0.00 15.51 1.53
N THR A 69 -0.22 15.55 0.22
CA THR A 69 -0.97 16.62 -0.47
C THR A 69 -1.98 16.04 -1.46
N LYS A 70 -2.86 16.89 -2.02
CA LYS A 70 -3.84 16.44 -3.02
C LYS A 70 -3.20 15.89 -4.28
N ASP A 71 -1.99 16.33 -4.60
CA ASP A 71 -1.25 15.80 -5.75
C ASP A 71 -0.72 14.39 -5.53
N SER A 72 -0.71 13.88 -4.29
CA SER A 72 -0.31 12.51 -3.99
C SER A 72 -1.14 11.49 -4.77
N TRP A 73 -2.41 11.76 -5.03
CA TRP A 73 -3.29 10.87 -5.80
C TRP A 73 -2.83 10.66 -7.24
N LYS A 74 -2.30 11.70 -7.88
CA LYS A 74 -1.79 11.66 -9.27
C LYS A 74 -0.49 10.86 -9.41
N LYS A 75 0.15 10.51 -8.28
CA LYS A 75 1.37 9.70 -8.28
C LYS A 75 1.08 8.19 -8.35
N PHE A 76 -0.19 7.82 -8.33
CA PHE A 76 -0.64 6.44 -8.48
C PHE A 76 -1.47 6.27 -9.74
N LYS A 77 -1.34 5.10 -10.35
CA LYS A 77 -2.18 4.64 -11.46
C LYS A 77 -2.96 3.42 -11.03
N TYR A 78 -4.25 3.42 -11.30
CA TYR A 78 -5.13 2.31 -10.96
C TYR A 78 -5.65 1.62 -12.22
N LYS A 79 -5.66 0.30 -12.18
CA LYS A 79 -6.14 -0.56 -13.25
C LYS A 79 -6.95 -1.70 -12.65
N SER A 80 -8.14 -1.94 -13.18
CA SER A 80 -8.96 -3.08 -12.83
C SER A 80 -9.38 -3.87 -14.07
N TYR A 81 -9.62 -5.16 -13.90
CA TYR A 81 -10.20 -6.02 -14.92
C TYR A 81 -11.19 -6.98 -14.26
N PHE A 82 -12.38 -7.06 -14.82
CA PHE A 82 -13.42 -7.96 -14.37
C PHE A 82 -13.95 -8.79 -15.53
N ARG A 83 -13.96 -10.10 -15.36
CA ARG A 83 -14.57 -11.07 -16.27
C ARG A 83 -15.49 -11.98 -15.48
N GLY A 84 -16.80 -11.87 -15.73
CA GLY A 84 -17.82 -12.73 -15.12
C GLY A 84 -17.85 -14.14 -15.73
N GLY A 85 -18.85 -14.94 -15.33
CA GLY A 85 -19.11 -16.27 -15.93
C GLY A 85 -18.45 -17.46 -15.23
N GLY A 86 -17.83 -17.24 -14.06
CA GLY A 86 -17.26 -18.29 -13.22
C GLY A 86 -16.19 -19.11 -13.93
N LYS A 87 -15.98 -20.35 -13.49
CA LYS A 87 -14.96 -21.24 -14.06
C LYS A 87 -15.10 -21.47 -15.57
N GLN A 88 -16.34 -21.48 -16.09
CA GLN A 88 -16.61 -21.76 -17.50
C GLN A 88 -16.17 -20.65 -18.45
N ASN A 89 -16.09 -19.42 -17.94
CA ASN A 89 -15.60 -18.26 -18.69
C ASN A 89 -14.24 -17.78 -18.16
N SER A 90 -13.52 -18.63 -17.44
CA SER A 90 -12.26 -18.29 -16.79
C SER A 90 -12.39 -16.97 -16.01
N GLY A 91 -13.49 -16.83 -15.27
CA GLY A 91 -13.86 -15.59 -14.60
C GLY A 91 -12.75 -15.09 -13.69
N MET A 92 -12.55 -13.78 -13.64
CA MET A 92 -11.48 -13.19 -12.84
C MET A 92 -11.84 -11.78 -12.38
N GLU A 93 -11.25 -11.38 -11.27
CA GLU A 93 -11.31 -10.03 -10.73
C GLU A 93 -9.89 -9.61 -10.35
N LEU A 94 -9.36 -8.64 -11.09
CA LEU A 94 -7.99 -8.17 -10.96
C LEU A 94 -8.00 -6.69 -10.63
N ASN A 95 -7.27 -6.30 -9.60
CA ASN A 95 -7.11 -4.91 -9.19
C ASN A 95 -5.62 -4.63 -9.01
N TYR A 96 -5.14 -3.54 -9.61
CA TYR A 96 -3.75 -3.13 -9.61
C TYR A 96 -3.65 -1.65 -9.26
N LEU A 97 -2.70 -1.32 -8.38
CA LEU A 97 -2.32 0.06 -8.10
C LEU A 97 -0.80 0.17 -8.26
N SER A 98 -0.36 1.02 -9.17
CA SER A 98 1.05 1.16 -9.52
C SER A 98 1.59 2.56 -9.28
N PHE A 99 2.87 2.64 -8.96
CA PHE A 99 3.62 3.89 -8.82
C PHE A 99 5.11 3.62 -9.02
N THR A 100 5.89 4.70 -9.22
CA THR A 100 7.34 4.62 -9.36
C THR A 100 8.01 5.33 -8.20
N ASN A 101 8.97 4.67 -7.56
CA ASN A 101 9.80 5.28 -6.52
C ASN A 101 11.27 4.90 -6.73
N ASN A 102 12.16 5.89 -6.78
CA ASN A 102 13.61 5.72 -6.94
C ASN A 102 14.01 4.81 -8.13
N GLY A 103 13.31 4.92 -9.26
CA GLY A 103 13.60 4.14 -10.47
C GLY A 103 13.07 2.70 -10.47
N TYR A 104 12.33 2.31 -9.42
CA TYR A 104 11.62 1.03 -9.36
C TYR A 104 10.12 1.25 -9.55
N GLN A 105 9.49 0.39 -10.34
CA GLN A 105 8.05 0.33 -10.45
C GLN A 105 7.50 -0.63 -9.39
N TYR A 106 6.52 -0.17 -8.63
CA TYR A 106 5.79 -0.96 -7.64
C TYR A 106 4.38 -1.16 -8.15
N GLN A 107 3.88 -2.38 -8.08
CA GLN A 107 2.51 -2.73 -8.40
C GLN A 107 1.90 -3.55 -7.27
N LEU A 108 1.00 -2.93 -6.50
CA LEU A 108 0.13 -3.66 -5.58
C LEU A 108 -0.90 -4.41 -6.43
N PHE A 109 -1.18 -5.65 -6.05
CA PHE A 109 -2.22 -6.43 -6.72
C PHE A 109 -3.14 -7.12 -5.73
N ARG A 110 -4.41 -7.27 -6.14
CA ARG A 110 -5.38 -8.20 -5.59
C ARG A 110 -6.02 -8.93 -6.75
N ALA A 111 -5.92 -10.25 -6.76
CA ALA A 111 -6.43 -11.07 -7.85
C ALA A 111 -7.30 -12.21 -7.33
N TYR A 112 -8.33 -12.51 -8.11
CA TYR A 112 -9.12 -13.72 -8.01
C TYR A 112 -9.24 -14.37 -9.38
N TYR A 113 -9.04 -15.68 -9.45
CA TYR A 113 -9.27 -16.50 -10.64
C TYR A 113 -10.26 -17.63 -10.32
N ALA A 114 -11.32 -17.72 -11.11
CA ALA A 114 -12.37 -18.72 -10.93
C ALA A 114 -11.99 -20.12 -11.45
N GLU A 115 -10.94 -20.23 -12.28
CA GLU A 115 -10.49 -21.50 -12.87
C GLU A 115 -10.10 -22.52 -11.78
N ASP A 116 -9.38 -22.04 -10.78
CA ASP A 116 -8.85 -22.79 -9.66
C ASP A 116 -9.33 -22.25 -8.30
N ALA A 117 -10.26 -21.29 -8.31
CA ALA A 117 -10.76 -20.58 -7.13
C ALA A 117 -9.62 -19.97 -6.30
N SER A 118 -8.56 -19.48 -6.96
CA SER A 118 -7.40 -18.91 -6.31
C SER A 118 -7.58 -17.44 -5.98
N TYR A 119 -7.05 -17.07 -4.81
CA TYR A 119 -7.01 -15.70 -4.32
C TYR A 119 -5.56 -15.34 -4.01
N SER A 120 -5.10 -14.20 -4.52
CA SER A 120 -3.75 -13.73 -4.28
C SER A 120 -3.68 -12.23 -4.09
N THR A 121 -2.66 -11.80 -3.35
CA THR A 121 -2.32 -10.40 -3.19
C THR A 121 -0.82 -10.27 -2.93
N GLY A 122 -0.25 -9.12 -3.25
CA GLY A 122 1.16 -8.87 -3.04
C GLY A 122 1.60 -7.57 -3.68
N ILE A 123 2.91 -7.43 -3.82
CA ILE A 123 3.56 -6.36 -4.54
C ILE A 123 4.50 -6.99 -5.57
N THR A 124 4.41 -6.57 -6.83
CA THR A 124 5.45 -6.81 -7.82
C THR A 124 6.34 -5.57 -7.89
N VAL A 125 7.65 -5.76 -7.75
CA VAL A 125 8.66 -4.71 -7.88
C VAL A 125 9.48 -4.97 -9.12
N THR A 126 9.52 -4.02 -10.03
CA THR A 126 10.26 -4.11 -11.29
C THR A 126 11.39 -3.10 -11.30
N ASP A 127 12.62 -3.56 -11.54
CA ASP A 127 13.78 -2.69 -11.67
C ASP A 127 13.89 -2.04 -13.07
N SER A 128 14.85 -1.14 -13.25
CA SER A 128 15.06 -0.43 -14.52
C SER A 128 15.47 -1.33 -15.69
N LYS A 129 15.84 -2.59 -15.44
CA LYS A 129 16.17 -3.60 -16.46
C LYS A 129 14.98 -4.52 -16.76
N GLY A 130 13.83 -4.30 -16.13
CA GLY A 130 12.65 -5.13 -16.26
C GLY A 130 12.67 -6.39 -15.41
N LYS A 131 13.62 -6.54 -14.47
CA LYS A 131 13.63 -7.69 -13.56
C LYS A 131 12.54 -7.53 -12.51
N GLU A 132 11.68 -8.53 -12.40
CA GLU A 132 10.60 -8.56 -11.43
C GLU A 132 10.99 -9.30 -10.14
N THR A 133 10.50 -8.81 -9.01
CA THR A 133 10.55 -9.47 -7.70
C THR A 133 9.17 -9.40 -7.07
N ASN A 134 8.64 -10.55 -6.68
CA ASN A 134 7.31 -10.65 -6.05
C ASN A 134 7.43 -10.73 -4.53
N ILE A 135 6.63 -9.91 -3.85
CA ILE A 135 6.44 -9.92 -2.40
C ILE A 135 5.04 -10.43 -2.13
N ASP A 136 4.93 -11.72 -1.83
CA ASP A 136 3.65 -12.37 -1.58
C ASP A 136 2.99 -11.88 -0.29
N GLY A 137 1.74 -11.45 -0.41
CA GLY A 137 0.85 -11.17 0.70
C GLY A 137 0.13 -12.41 1.22
N ILE A 138 -0.30 -12.35 2.48
CA ILE A 138 -1.16 -13.33 3.12
C ILE A 138 -2.61 -12.87 2.93
N TYR A 139 -3.31 -13.44 1.96
CA TYR A 139 -4.65 -12.99 1.54
C TYR A 139 -5.66 -12.84 2.69
N LYS A 140 -5.67 -13.78 3.64
CA LYS A 140 -6.57 -13.74 4.81
C LYS A 140 -6.35 -12.55 5.78
N THR A 141 -5.25 -11.81 5.63
CA THR A 141 -4.93 -10.65 6.47
C THR A 141 -5.36 -9.33 5.84
N ILE A 142 -5.99 -9.38 4.66
CA ILE A 142 -6.46 -8.19 3.96
C ILE A 142 -7.41 -7.39 4.86
N LYS A 143 -7.19 -6.08 4.92
CA LYS A 143 -8.17 -5.10 5.43
C LYS A 143 -8.42 -4.04 4.37
N GLY A 144 -9.67 -3.61 4.26
CA GLY A 144 -10.11 -2.70 3.21
C GLY A 144 -10.15 -3.36 1.84
N CYS A 145 -10.24 -2.56 0.79
CA CYS A 145 -10.29 -3.02 -0.57
C CYS A 145 -9.69 -1.97 -1.52
N MET A 146 -8.90 -2.42 -2.50
CA MET A 146 -8.53 -1.59 -3.64
C MET A 146 -9.66 -1.45 -4.67
N CYS A 147 -10.75 -2.20 -4.52
CA CYS A 147 -11.90 -2.09 -5.40
C CYS A 147 -12.49 -0.68 -5.29
N HIS A 148 -12.95 -0.14 -6.42
CA HIS A 148 -13.64 1.15 -6.51
C HIS A 148 -12.75 2.39 -6.29
N LEU A 149 -11.41 2.25 -6.29
CA LEU A 149 -10.52 3.42 -6.23
C LEU A 149 -10.75 4.40 -7.39
N GLU A 150 -11.20 3.89 -8.54
CA GLU A 150 -11.61 4.67 -9.70
C GLU A 150 -12.82 5.59 -9.44
N GLU A 151 -13.70 5.26 -8.50
CA GLU A 151 -14.91 6.04 -8.20
C GLU A 151 -14.58 7.36 -7.51
N SER A 152 -13.41 7.45 -6.86
CA SER A 152 -12.92 8.68 -6.24
C SER A 152 -12.71 9.81 -7.25
N LYS A 153 -12.44 9.49 -8.53
CA LYS A 153 -11.96 10.43 -9.58
C LYS A 153 -10.67 11.19 -9.21
N LEU A 154 -10.01 10.83 -8.11
CA LEU A 154 -8.78 11.45 -7.64
C LEU A 154 -7.55 10.74 -8.19
N ILE A 155 -7.67 9.43 -8.43
CA ILE A 155 -6.62 8.58 -8.97
C ILE A 155 -6.70 8.51 -10.50
N GLU A 156 -5.54 8.47 -11.15
CA GLU A 156 -5.46 8.28 -12.60
C GLU A 156 -5.85 6.83 -12.92
N LYS A 157 -6.95 6.67 -13.66
CA LYS A 157 -7.32 5.37 -14.24
C LYS A 157 -6.45 5.12 -15.47
N GLU A 158 -5.77 3.99 -15.48
CA GLU A 158 -5.11 3.51 -16.69
C GLU A 158 -6.15 2.82 -17.56
N ASP A 159 -6.48 3.44 -18.69
CA ASP A 159 -7.45 2.89 -19.63
C ASP A 159 -6.78 1.75 -20.41
N THR A 160 -7.19 0.53 -20.10
CA THR A 160 -6.81 -0.61 -20.92
C THR A 160 -7.91 -0.82 -21.92
N GLY A 161 -7.65 -0.44 -23.18
CA GLY A 161 -8.54 -0.58 -24.33
C GLY A 161 -8.89 -2.04 -24.66
N LEU A 162 -9.54 -2.70 -23.71
CA LEU A 162 -10.29 -3.95 -23.84
C LEU A 162 -11.76 -3.61 -24.01
#